data_AF-A0A5C7L762-F1
#
_entry.id   AF-A0A5C7L762-F1
#
_cell.length_a   1.000
_cell.length_b   1.000
_cell.length_c   1.000
_cell.angle_alpha   90.00
_cell.angle_beta   90.00
_cell.angle_gamma   90.00
#
_symmetry.space_group_name_H-M   'P 1'
#
loop_
_entity.id
_entity.type
_entity.pdbx_description
1 polymer ?
#
loop_
_entity_poly.entity_id
_entity_poly.type
_entity_poly.pdbx_seq_one_letter_code
_entity_poly.pdbx_strand_id
1 'polypeptide(L)'
;MLKELKDSALSLAFKAFLNEKFKDYGEVLDCEFDTTANRLSLHALLRGESAPVSAAVERYKIKRDVAGAYIVLHELSSSREWLTRLLNALFAGKRYAVPAAVGALL
;
A
#
# COMPACT_ATOMS: atom_id res chain seq x y z
N MET A 1 1.47 -7.46 -20.70
CA MET A 1 2.71 -8.26 -20.50
C MET A 1 3.79 -7.54 -19.69
N LEU A 2 4.62 -6.64 -20.23
CA LEU A 2 5.75 -6.06 -19.44
C LEU A 2 5.30 -5.28 -18.19
N LYS A 3 4.16 -4.58 -18.30
CA LYS A 3 3.56 -3.77 -17.22
C LYS A 3 2.92 -4.62 -16.12
N GLU A 4 2.18 -5.65 -16.50
CA GLU A 4 1.60 -6.62 -15.56
C GLU A 4 2.68 -7.40 -14.80
N LEU A 5 3.79 -7.73 -15.48
CA LEU A 5 4.94 -8.37 -14.84
C LEU A 5 5.60 -7.43 -13.82
N LYS A 6 5.70 -6.13 -14.14
CA LYS A 6 6.18 -5.08 -13.24
C LYS A 6 5.25 -4.90 -12.03
N ASP A 7 3.94 -4.80 -12.25
CA ASP A 7 2.95 -4.61 -11.17
C ASP A 7 2.88 -5.84 -10.25
N SER A 8 3.05 -7.05 -10.82
CA SER A 8 3.12 -8.30 -10.06
C SER A 8 4.40 -8.40 -9.21
N ALA A 9 5.56 -8.06 -9.79
CA ALA A 9 6.82 -8.00 -9.06
C ALA A 9 6.78 -6.97 -7.92
N LEU A 10 6.18 -5.80 -8.17
CA LEU A 10 5.98 -4.75 -7.18
C LEU A 10 5.09 -5.23 -6.03
N SER A 11 3.99 -5.89 -6.35
CA SER A 11 3.03 -6.43 -5.39
C SER A 11 3.67 -7.49 -4.48
N LEU A 12 4.52 -8.37 -5.04
CA LEU A 12 5.24 -9.38 -4.27
C LEU A 12 6.26 -8.75 -3.31
N ALA A 13 7.07 -7.81 -3.80
CA ALA A 13 8.07 -7.11 -2.99
C ALA A 13 7.41 -6.30 -1.86
N PHE A 14 6.30 -5.64 -2.16
CA PHE A 14 5.55 -4.86 -1.18
C PHE A 14 4.87 -5.75 -0.13
N LYS A 15 4.28 -6.88 -0.54
CA LYS A 15 3.74 -7.89 0.39
C LYS A 15 4.82 -8.39 1.35
N ALA A 16 6.02 -8.72 0.85
CA ALA A 16 7.13 -9.18 1.69
C ALA A 16 7.55 -8.10 2.70
N PHE A 17 7.71 -6.86 2.25
CA PHE A 17 8.04 -5.71 3.12
C PHE A 17 6.97 -5.46 4.19
N LEU A 18 5.69 -5.51 3.83
CA LEU A 18 4.59 -5.33 4.78
C LEU A 18 4.56 -6.47 5.79
N ASN A 19 4.71 -7.72 5.37
CA ASN A 19 4.75 -8.86 6.28
C ASN A 19 5.94 -8.76 7.24
N GLU A 20 7.12 -8.36 6.79
CA GLU A 20 8.26 -8.16 7.68
C GLU A 20 8.02 -7.06 8.72
N LYS A 21 7.46 -5.92 8.28
CA LYS A 21 7.25 -4.73 9.12
C LYS A 21 6.04 -4.85 10.06
N PHE A 22 5.02 -5.60 9.66
CA PHE A 22 3.73 -5.67 10.35
C PHE A 22 3.36 -7.08 10.84
N LYS A 23 4.29 -8.06 10.83
CA LYS A 23 4.07 -9.44 11.34
C LYS A 23 3.45 -9.53 12.74
N ASP A 24 3.70 -8.54 13.57
CA ASP A 24 3.20 -8.51 14.95
C ASP A 24 1.71 -8.13 15.00
N TYR A 25 1.17 -7.51 13.94
CA TYR A 25 -0.22 -7.06 13.84
C TYR A 25 -1.09 -8.01 13.01
N GLY A 26 -0.50 -8.83 12.15
CA GLY A 26 -1.24 -9.75 11.28
C GLY A 26 -0.39 -10.27 10.13
N GLU A 27 -1.08 -10.87 9.16
CA GLU A 27 -0.50 -11.37 7.92
C GLU A 27 -1.18 -10.69 6.73
N VAL A 28 -0.38 -10.15 5.81
CA VAL A 28 -0.86 -9.70 4.51
C VAL A 28 -1.04 -10.92 3.61
N LEU A 29 -2.27 -11.16 3.20
CA LEU A 29 -2.68 -12.27 2.34
C LEU A 29 -2.39 -11.96 0.87
N ASP A 30 -2.74 -10.76 0.43
CA ASP A 30 -2.47 -10.28 -0.91
C ASP A 30 -2.25 -8.76 -0.94
N CYS A 31 -1.69 -8.31 -2.04
CA CYS A 31 -1.48 -6.90 -2.33
C CYS A 31 -1.58 -6.73 -3.84
N GLU A 32 -2.24 -5.66 -4.28
CA GLU A 32 -2.42 -5.35 -5.69
C GLU A 32 -2.11 -3.88 -5.93
N PHE A 33 -1.16 -3.63 -6.83
CA PHE A 33 -0.85 -2.30 -7.33
C PHE A 33 -1.52 -2.07 -8.68
N ASP A 34 -2.44 -1.11 -8.73
CA ASP A 34 -2.95 -0.56 -9.99
C ASP A 34 -2.31 0.81 -10.23
N THR A 35 -1.27 0.81 -11.07
CA THR A 35 -0.56 2.03 -11.47
C THR A 35 -1.33 2.89 -12.46
N THR A 36 -2.41 2.38 -13.04
CA THR A 36 -3.27 3.12 -13.98
C THR A 36 -4.35 3.88 -13.21
N ALA A 37 -4.98 3.24 -12.24
CA ALA A 37 -5.96 3.87 -11.34
C ALA A 37 -5.31 4.68 -10.20
N ASN A 38 -3.98 4.59 -10.03
CA ASN A 38 -3.26 5.10 -8.85
C ASN A 38 -3.87 4.59 -7.55
N ARG A 39 -4.15 3.28 -7.52
CA ARG A 39 -4.80 2.58 -6.42
C ARG A 39 -3.91 1.44 -5.92
N LEU A 40 -3.87 1.27 -4.61
CA LEU A 40 -3.19 0.17 -3.95
C LEU A 40 -4.20 -0.54 -3.07
N SER A 41 -4.42 -1.83 -3.27
CA SER A 41 -5.32 -2.64 -2.44
C SER A 41 -4.54 -3.71 -1.69
N LEU A 42 -4.96 -4.02 -0.46
CA LEU A 42 -4.39 -5.07 0.36
C LEU A 42 -5.50 -5.85 1.07
N HIS A 43 -5.33 -7.16 1.16
CA HIS A 43 -6.06 -7.99 2.11
C HIS A 43 -5.11 -8.49 3.18
N ALA A 44 -5.49 -8.32 4.44
CA ALA A 44 -4.71 -8.78 5.57
C ALA A 44 -5.61 -9.47 6.60
N LEU A 45 -5.13 -10.59 7.15
CA LEU A 45 -5.71 -11.19 8.33
C LEU A 45 -5.03 -10.58 9.56
N LEU A 46 -5.72 -9.64 10.20
CA LEU A 46 -5.21 -8.98 11.40
C LEU A 46 -5.38 -9.89 12.61
N ARG A 47 -4.44 -9.84 13.55
CA ARG A 47 -4.55 -10.59 14.80
C ARG A 47 -5.77 -10.14 15.58
N GLY A 48 -6.60 -11.10 15.99
CA GLY A 48 -7.86 -10.84 16.71
C GLY A 48 -9.07 -10.60 15.82
N GLU A 49 -8.89 -10.49 14.49
CA GLU A 49 -10.01 -10.49 13.55
C GLU A 49 -10.35 -11.93 13.14
N SER A 50 -11.65 -12.23 13.01
CA SER A 50 -12.15 -13.54 12.58
C SER A 50 -12.18 -13.71 11.06
N ALA A 51 -12.04 -12.60 10.32
CA ALA A 51 -12.07 -12.58 8.87
C ALA A 51 -11.04 -11.59 8.32
N PRO A 52 -10.56 -11.78 7.08
CA PRO A 52 -9.66 -10.83 6.44
C PRO A 52 -10.26 -9.43 6.34
N VAL A 53 -9.39 -8.43 6.50
CA VAL A 53 -9.71 -7.02 6.37
C VAL A 53 -9.14 -6.53 5.04
N SER A 54 -9.99 -5.89 4.23
CA SER A 54 -9.57 -5.17 3.03
C SER A 54 -9.17 -3.76 3.42
N ALA A 55 -8.08 -3.25 2.86
CA ALA A 55 -7.76 -1.84 2.89
C ALA A 55 -7.24 -1.38 1.52
N ALA A 56 -7.48 -0.12 1.18
CA ALA A 56 -6.98 0.44 -0.05
C ALA A 56 -6.53 1.89 0.12
N VAL A 57 -5.57 2.29 -0.68
CA VAL A 57 -5.30 3.70 -0.97
C VAL A 57 -6.02 4.01 -2.27
N GLU A 58 -7.14 4.73 -2.17
CA GLU A 58 -8.02 4.99 -3.32
C GLU A 58 -7.42 5.98 -4.30
N ARG A 59 -6.58 6.89 -3.80
CA ARG A 59 -5.82 7.84 -4.63
C ARG A 59 -4.45 8.06 -4.03
N TYR A 60 -3.43 7.68 -4.76
CA TYR A 60 -2.08 8.15 -4.48
C TYR A 60 -1.55 9.04 -5.59
N LYS A 61 -0.60 9.92 -5.25
CA LYS A 61 0.18 10.68 -6.25
C LYS A 61 1.64 10.43 -6.01
N ILE A 62 2.32 9.93 -7.04
CA ILE A 62 3.77 9.82 -7.06
C ILE A 62 4.32 11.12 -7.62
N LYS A 63 5.25 11.71 -6.91
CA LYS A 63 5.97 12.90 -7.33
C LYS A 63 7.46 12.62 -7.24
N ARG A 64 8.21 13.22 -8.15
CA ARG A 64 9.67 13.20 -8.14
C ARG A 64 10.16 14.61 -7.82
N ASP A 65 11.12 14.71 -6.91
CA ASP A 65 11.89 15.91 -6.67
C ASP A 65 13.39 15.60 -6.77
N VAL A 66 14.22 16.60 -6.46
CA VAL A 66 15.67 16.53 -6.53
C VAL A 66 16.26 15.51 -5.53
N ALA A 67 15.51 15.15 -4.48
CA ALA A 67 15.92 14.22 -3.43
C ALA A 67 15.39 12.78 -3.65
N GLY A 68 14.44 12.58 -4.56
CA GLY A 68 13.96 11.25 -4.96
C GLY A 68 12.48 11.19 -5.33
N ALA A 69 11.94 9.97 -5.38
CA ALA A 69 10.51 9.74 -5.58
C ALA A 69 9.79 9.65 -4.23
N TYR A 70 8.66 10.36 -4.09
CA TYR A 70 7.78 10.29 -2.95
C TYR A 70 6.33 10.05 -3.37
N ILE A 71 5.59 9.35 -2.51
CA ILE A 71 4.17 9.07 -2.69
C ILE A 71 3.35 9.87 -1.67
N VAL A 72 2.27 10.48 -2.13
CA VAL A 72 1.29 11.18 -1.30
C VAL A 72 0.02 10.34 -1.31
N LEU A 73 -0.41 9.88 -0.14
CA LEU A 73 -1.64 9.12 0.03
C LEU A 73 -2.77 10.13 0.30
N HIS A 74 -3.76 10.20 -0.58
CA HIS A 74 -4.84 11.18 -0.44
C HIS A 74 -6.01 10.63 0.38
N GLU A 75 -6.39 9.40 0.13
CA GLU A 75 -7.56 8.78 0.74
C GLU A 75 -7.29 7.30 0.94
N LEU A 76 -7.56 6.83 2.16
CA LEU A 76 -7.46 5.43 2.53
C LEU A 76 -8.84 4.88 2.89
N SER A 77 -9.14 3.66 2.51
CA SER A 77 -10.40 2.98 2.80
C SER A 77 -10.11 1.61 3.42
N SER A 78 -11.08 1.07 4.16
CA SER A 78 -11.04 -0.28 4.68
C SER A 78 -12.45 -0.84 4.90
N SER A 79 -12.58 -2.17 4.88
CA SER A 79 -13.81 -2.87 5.26
C SER A 79 -14.20 -2.68 6.73
N ARG A 80 -13.29 -2.16 7.57
CA ARG A 80 -13.55 -1.77 8.96
C ARG A 80 -13.57 -0.25 9.08
N GLU A 81 -14.70 0.33 9.50
CA GLU A 81 -14.87 1.78 9.57
C GLU A 81 -13.86 2.46 10.51
N TRP A 82 -13.60 1.86 11.68
CA TRP A 82 -12.62 2.38 12.64
C TRP A 82 -11.21 2.43 12.03
N LEU A 83 -10.85 1.43 11.21
CA LEU A 83 -9.56 1.34 10.57
C LEU A 83 -9.44 2.38 9.46
N THR A 84 -10.50 2.61 8.68
CA THR A 84 -10.57 3.72 7.72
C THR A 84 -10.28 5.06 8.41
N ARG A 85 -10.95 5.35 9.53
CA ARG A 85 -10.74 6.61 10.27
C ARG A 85 -9.30 6.73 10.78
N LEU A 86 -8.76 5.66 11.36
CA LEU A 86 -7.39 5.61 11.87
C LEU A 86 -6.35 5.81 10.76
N LEU A 87 -6.50 5.09 9.65
CA LEU A 87 -5.59 5.18 8.51
C LEU A 87 -5.57 6.58 7.90
N ASN A 88 -6.73 7.21 7.73
CA ASN A 88 -6.76 8.59 7.23
C ASN A 88 -6.13 9.57 8.21
N ALA A 89 -6.41 9.47 9.51
CA ALA A 89 -5.80 10.35 10.51
C ALA A 89 -4.27 10.22 10.56
N LEU A 90 -3.75 9.00 10.40
CA LEU A 90 -2.32 8.73 10.47
C LEU A 90 -1.59 8.97 9.15
N PHE A 91 -2.20 8.68 8.00
CA PHE A 91 -1.48 8.58 6.73
C PHE A 91 -1.96 9.55 5.65
N ALA A 92 -3.21 10.04 5.68
CA ALA A 92 -3.72 10.90 4.63
C ALA A 92 -3.00 12.26 4.60
N GLY A 93 -2.73 12.75 3.39
CA GLY A 93 -2.06 14.02 3.14
C GLY A 93 -0.55 14.03 3.45
N LYS A 94 0.00 12.94 3.97
CA LYS A 94 1.43 12.82 4.28
C LYS A 94 2.23 12.32 3.09
N ARG A 95 3.52 12.69 3.05
CA ARG A 95 4.48 12.27 2.03
C ARG A 95 5.31 11.12 2.58
N TYR A 96 5.44 10.06 1.80
CA TYR A 96 6.30 8.93 2.12
C TYR A 96 7.36 8.78 1.04
N ALA A 97 8.61 8.65 1.45
CA ALA A 97 9.67 8.29 0.53
C ALA A 97 9.34 6.92 -0.06
N VAL A 98 9.37 6.82 -1.40
CA VAL A 98 9.18 5.53 -2.05
C VAL A 98 10.47 4.74 -1.86
N PRO A 99 10.42 3.52 -1.30
CA PRO A 99 11.60 2.67 -1.19
C PRO A 99 12.26 2.49 -2.56
N ALA A 100 13.59 2.51 -2.63
CA ALA A 100 14.32 2.42 -3.90
C ALA A 100 13.92 1.20 -4.75
N ALA A 101 13.59 0.06 -4.11
CA ALA A 101 13.08 -1.13 -4.78
C ALA A 101 11.78 -0.90 -5.56
N VAL A 102 10.91 -0.01 -5.07
CA VAL A 102 9.64 0.39 -5.72
C VAL A 102 9.90 1.55 -6.68
N GLY A 103 10.77 2.50 -6.31
CA GLY A 103 11.12 3.68 -7.11
C GLY A 103 11.83 3.35 -8.42
N ALA A 104 12.66 2.30 -8.45
CA ALA A 104 13.34 1.83 -9.66
C ALA A 104 12.38 1.20 -10.68
N LEU A 105 11.22 0.72 -10.22
CA LEU A 105 10.22 0.10 -11.06
C LEU A 105 9.27 1.13 -11.64
N LEU A 106 8.94 2.23 -10.94
CA LEU A 106 7.98 3.27 -11.37
C LEU A 106 8.39 4.01 -12.65
#